data_AF-A0A2A9DLE5-F1
#
_entry.id   AF-A0A2A9DLE5-F1
#
_cell.length_a   1.000
_cell.length_b   1.000
_cell.length_c   1.000
_cell.angle_alpha   90.00
_cell.angle_beta   90.00
_cell.angle_gamma   90.00
#
_symmetry.space_group_name_H-M   'P 1'
#
loop_
_entity.id
_entity.type
_entity.pdbx_description
1 polymer ?
#
loop_
_entity_poly.entity_id
_entity_poly.type
_entity_poly.pdbx_seq_one_letter_code
_entity_poly.pdbx_strand_id
1 'polypeptide(L)'
;MSVADCYSRRTYPPAKRLVGVAIWDGKTWVDHGDIAAAIPKWWESQRMRRTSAAIIAGVRHIDTASLKQWVHELEHADRKDQAAALTRLIGWAEMVAANLRLRGHE
;
A
#
# COMPACT_ATOMS: atom_id res chain seq x y z
N MET A 1 9.56 17.12 -13.52
CA MET A 1 8.89 15.81 -13.66
C MET A 1 7.45 15.98 -13.24
N SER A 2 6.51 15.74 -14.16
CA SER A 2 5.07 15.97 -13.96
C SER A 2 4.50 14.91 -13.02
N VAL A 3 3.69 15.31 -12.03
CA VAL A 3 2.91 14.41 -11.15
C VAL A 3 1.72 13.86 -11.93
N ALA A 4 2.02 13.17 -13.02
CA ALA A 4 1.04 12.56 -13.91
C ALA A 4 1.35 11.07 -14.06
N ASP A 5 1.50 10.37 -12.93
CA ASP A 5 1.38 8.92 -12.90
C ASP A 5 0.14 8.56 -12.08
N CYS A 6 -0.86 8.09 -12.80
CA CYS A 6 -2.21 7.69 -12.39
C CYS A 6 -2.43 7.45 -10.88
N TYR A 7 -3.11 8.39 -10.22
CA TYR A 7 -3.63 8.22 -8.86
C TYR A 7 -5.09 7.75 -8.93
N SER A 8 -5.40 6.63 -8.28
CA SER A 8 -6.75 6.05 -8.30
C SER A 8 -7.29 5.80 -6.91
N ARG A 9 -8.50 6.31 -6.67
CA ARG A 9 -9.27 6.10 -5.44
C ARG A 9 -10.29 4.98 -5.68
N ARG A 10 -9.98 3.74 -5.29
CA ARG A 10 -10.92 2.61 -5.35
C ARG A 10 -11.11 1.96 -3.98
N THR A 11 -12.33 1.60 -3.66
CA THR A 11 -12.68 0.91 -2.40
C THR A 11 -12.14 -0.51 -2.34
N TYR A 12 -11.44 -0.84 -1.25
CA TYR A 12 -11.09 -2.20 -0.84
C TYR A 12 -12.22 -2.81 0.00
N PRO A 13 -12.76 -4.00 -0.34
CA PRO A 13 -13.75 -4.67 0.50
C PRO A 13 -13.07 -5.33 1.73
N PRO A 14 -13.52 -5.17 3.00
CA PRO A 14 -14.77 -4.58 3.51
C PRO A 14 -14.63 -3.17 4.15
N ALA A 15 -13.55 -2.43 3.88
CA ALA A 15 -13.29 -1.13 4.51
C ALA A 15 -14.01 0.02 3.77
N LYS A 16 -14.69 0.88 4.53
CA LYS A 16 -15.32 2.12 4.01
C LYS A 16 -14.20 3.07 3.51
N ARG A 17 -13.91 3.02 2.20
CA ARG A 17 -12.92 3.84 1.45
C ARG A 17 -11.45 3.59 1.82
N LEU A 18 -10.78 2.70 1.06
CA LEU A 18 -9.32 2.80 0.88
C LEU A 18 -9.06 3.67 -0.35
N VAL A 19 -8.11 4.61 -0.28
CA VAL A 19 -8.11 5.80 -1.14
C VAL A 19 -6.81 6.04 -1.89
N GLY A 20 -5.71 5.28 -1.73
CA GLY A 20 -4.48 5.61 -2.48
C GLY A 20 -3.66 4.43 -2.95
N VAL A 21 -3.88 3.99 -4.20
CA VAL A 21 -2.83 3.34 -4.99
C VAL A 21 -2.25 4.39 -5.93
N ALA A 22 -0.96 4.65 -5.79
CA ALA A 22 -0.20 5.49 -6.70
C ALA A 22 0.81 4.62 -7.48
N ILE A 23 0.97 4.92 -8.76
CA ILE A 23 2.13 4.45 -9.52
C ILE A 23 3.08 5.64 -9.56
N TRP A 24 4.34 5.45 -9.23
CA TRP A 24 5.33 6.51 -9.32
C TRP A 24 6.72 5.90 -9.42
N ASP A 25 7.53 6.42 -10.35
CA ASP A 25 8.88 5.89 -10.64
C ASP A 25 8.86 4.37 -10.93
N GLY A 26 7.87 3.94 -11.73
CA GLY A 26 7.65 2.53 -12.08
C GLY A 26 7.13 1.63 -10.94
N LYS A 27 7.10 2.12 -9.70
CA LYS A 27 6.70 1.36 -8.51
C LYS A 27 5.24 1.54 -8.15
N THR A 28 4.69 0.56 -7.43
CA THR A 28 3.35 0.63 -6.85
C THR A 28 3.46 1.06 -5.39
N TRP A 29 2.68 2.07 -5.03
CA TRP A 29 2.68 2.72 -3.73
C TRP A 29 1.29 2.65 -3.10
N VAL A 30 1.24 2.41 -1.79
CA VAL A 30 0.01 2.30 -1.00
C VAL A 30 0.01 3.39 0.07
N ASP A 31 -1.10 4.10 0.21
CA ASP A 31 -1.32 5.07 1.28
C ASP A 31 -1.13 4.41 2.65
N HIS A 32 -0.30 5.02 3.51
CA HIS A 32 -0.07 4.51 4.87
C HIS A 32 -1.36 4.52 5.71
N GLY A 33 -2.25 5.49 5.49
CA GLY A 33 -3.56 5.54 6.13
C GLY A 33 -4.45 4.35 5.77
N ASP A 34 -4.32 3.82 4.54
CA ASP A 34 -5.07 2.65 4.10
C ASP A 34 -4.61 1.37 4.80
N ILE A 35 -3.33 1.28 5.16
CA ILE A 35 -2.77 0.15 5.93
C ILE A 35 -3.42 0.12 7.32
N ALA A 36 -3.41 1.27 8.01
CA ALA A 36 -4.00 1.38 9.35
C ALA A 36 -5.53 1.16 9.34
N ALA A 37 -6.22 1.55 8.26
CA ALA A 37 -7.65 1.33 8.09
C ALA A 37 -8.00 -0.13 7.75
N ALA A 38 -7.18 -0.81 6.95
CA ALA A 38 -7.42 -2.18 6.50
C ALA A 38 -7.09 -3.23 7.58
N ILE A 39 -6.21 -2.91 8.52
CA ILE A 39 -5.67 -3.86 9.50
C ILE A 39 -6.01 -3.40 10.92
N PRO A 40 -7.06 -3.99 11.55
CA PRO A 40 -7.44 -3.65 12.92
C PRO A 40 -6.28 -3.85 13.91
N LYS A 41 -6.11 -2.90 14.84
CA LYS A 41 -5.02 -2.92 15.85
C LYS A 41 -3.63 -3.04 15.22
N TRP A 42 -3.39 -2.27 14.16
CA TRP A 42 -2.11 -2.22 13.44
C TRP A 42 -0.93 -2.11 14.41
N TRP A 43 -0.05 -3.12 14.35
CA TRP A 43 1.20 -3.18 15.08
C TRP A 43 2.33 -2.81 14.13
N GLU A 44 3.27 -1.98 14.62
CA GLU A 44 4.45 -1.60 13.86
C GLU A 44 5.71 -1.89 14.67
N SER A 45 6.67 -2.56 14.03
CA SER A 45 8.04 -2.65 14.52
C SER A 45 8.72 -1.28 14.45
N GLN A 46 9.84 -1.11 15.17
CA GLN A 46 10.66 0.10 15.05
C GLN A 46 11.21 0.29 13.64
N ARG A 47 11.48 -0.81 12.92
CA ARG A 47 11.94 -0.78 11.53
C ARG A 47 10.84 -0.29 10.61
N MET A 48 9.62 -0.78 10.76
CA MET A 48 8.45 -0.32 9.99
C MET A 48 8.22 1.18 10.13
N ARG A 49 8.29 1.70 11.36
CA ARG A 49 8.14 3.15 11.61
C ARG A 49 9.17 4.01 10.88
N ARG A 50 10.38 3.46 10.69
CA ARG A 50 11.53 4.12 10.04
C ARG A 50 11.60 3.88 8.53
N THR A 51 10.78 2.99 7.98
CA THR A 51 10.76 2.73 6.54
C THR A 51 10.48 4.03 5.79
N SER A 52 11.34 4.29 4.79
CA SER A 52 11.21 5.45 3.92
C SER A 52 9.86 5.45 3.22
N ALA A 53 9.22 6.62 3.20
CA ALA A 53 7.93 6.82 2.58
C ALA A 53 8.04 7.95 1.56
N ALA A 54 7.28 7.85 0.47
CA ALA A 54 7.14 8.96 -0.47
C ALA A 54 5.94 9.82 -0.08
N ILE A 55 6.06 11.14 -0.24
CA ILE A 55 4.90 12.04 -0.17
C ILE A 55 4.41 12.26 -1.60
N ILE A 56 3.25 11.69 -1.94
CA ILE A 56 2.62 11.79 -3.25
C ILE A 56 1.27 12.48 -3.07
N ALA A 57 1.05 13.59 -3.77
CA ALA A 57 -0.15 14.43 -3.61
C ALA A 57 -0.44 14.82 -2.14
N GLY A 58 0.60 15.07 -1.34
CA GLY A 58 0.49 15.46 0.07
C GLY A 58 0.23 14.30 1.04
N VAL A 59 0.22 13.05 0.57
CA VAL A 59 -0.09 11.86 1.37
C VAL A 59 1.12 10.93 1.45
N ARG A 60 1.33 10.34 2.63
CA ARG A 60 2.43 9.40 2.88
C ARG A 60 2.10 8.03 2.28
N HIS A 61 2.94 7.57 1.37
CA HIS A 61 2.81 6.26 0.76
C HIS A 61 4.04 5.38 1.00
N ILE A 62 3.82 4.08 1.07
CA ILE A 62 4.85 3.04 1.20
C ILE A 62 4.78 2.14 -0.04
N ASP A 63 5.93 1.82 -0.64
CA ASP A 63 5.96 0.96 -1.81
C ASP A 63 5.65 -0.51 -1.46
N THR A 64 5.08 -1.25 -2.40
CA THR A 64 4.66 -2.64 -2.14
C THR A 64 5.82 -3.59 -1.82
N ALA A 65 7.06 -3.30 -2.25
CA ALA A 65 8.21 -4.13 -1.91
C ALA A 65 8.59 -3.98 -0.43
N SER A 66 8.57 -2.74 0.08
CA SER A 66 8.71 -2.47 1.51
C SER A 66 7.59 -3.12 2.33
N LEU A 67 6.34 -3.09 1.86
CA LEU A 67 5.22 -3.77 2.54
C LEU A 67 5.37 -5.29 2.56
N LYS A 68 5.94 -5.91 1.53
CA LYS A 68 6.27 -7.35 1.54
C LYS A 68 7.30 -7.69 2.62
N GLN A 69 8.28 -6.82 2.86
CA GLN A 69 9.20 -6.99 3.99
C GLN A 69 8.49 -6.90 5.33
N TRP A 70 7.51 -6.00 5.46
CA TRP A 70 6.69 -5.90 6.67
C TRP A 70 5.85 -7.14 6.93
N VAL A 71 5.34 -7.81 5.88
CA VAL A 71 4.65 -9.11 6.03
C VAL A 71 5.55 -10.11 6.76
N HIS A 72 6.80 -10.25 6.32
CA HIS A 72 7.76 -11.15 6.98
C HIS A 72 8.04 -10.76 8.43
N GLU A 73 8.21 -9.47 8.71
CA GLU A 73 8.38 -8.98 10.09
C GLU A 73 7.16 -9.29 10.97
N LEU A 74 5.94 -9.16 10.44
CA LEU A 74 4.70 -9.51 11.15
C LEU A 74 4.61 -11.01 11.42
N GLU A 75 4.99 -11.84 10.46
CA GLU A 75 5.06 -13.30 10.62
C GLU A 75 6.05 -13.69 11.73
N HIS A 76 7.24 -13.09 11.74
CA HIS A 76 8.25 -13.31 12.78
C HIS A 76 7.80 -12.85 14.16
N ALA A 77 6.96 -11.82 14.25
CA ALA A 77 6.39 -11.31 15.49
C ALA A 77 5.10 -12.05 15.93
N ASP A 78 4.78 -13.18 15.29
CA ASP A 78 3.53 -13.96 15.50
C ASP A 78 2.24 -13.14 15.32
N ARG A 79 2.28 -12.12 14.44
CA ARG A 79 1.15 -11.27 14.05
C ARG A 79 0.50 -11.76 12.76
N LYS A 80 0.22 -13.06 12.67
CA LYS A 80 -0.23 -13.73 11.44
C LYS A 80 -1.49 -13.11 10.81
N ASP A 81 -2.45 -12.68 11.62
CA ASP A 81 -3.67 -12.04 11.12
C ASP A 81 -3.37 -10.71 10.41
N GLN A 82 -2.43 -9.93 10.95
CA GLN A 82 -2.00 -8.67 10.34
C GLN A 82 -1.18 -8.91 9.08
N ALA A 83 -0.29 -9.93 9.10
CA ALA A 83 0.45 -10.36 7.92
C ALA A 83 -0.49 -10.76 6.78
N ALA A 84 -1.50 -11.59 7.07
CA ALA A 84 -2.50 -12.02 6.10
C ALA A 84 -3.36 -10.85 5.58
N ALA A 85 -3.73 -9.90 6.44
CA ALA A 85 -4.43 -8.69 6.02
C ALA A 85 -3.57 -7.80 5.10
N LEU A 86 -2.28 -7.61 5.45
CA LEU A 86 -1.34 -6.82 4.66
C LEU A 86 -1.06 -7.47 3.30
N THR A 87 -0.90 -8.81 3.25
CA THR A 87 -0.73 -9.56 1.99
C THR A 87 -1.92 -9.36 1.05
N ARG A 88 -3.16 -9.38 1.57
CA ARG A 88 -4.36 -9.11 0.76
C ARG A 88 -4.40 -7.67 0.24
N LEU A 89 -4.01 -6.71 1.08
CA LEU A 89 -3.91 -5.30 0.67
C LEU A 89 -2.88 -5.09 -0.44
N ILE A 90 -1.70 -5.72 -0.33
CA ILE A 90 -0.65 -5.68 -1.36
C ILE A 90 -1.17 -6.26 -2.67
N GLY A 91 -1.78 -7.45 -2.64
CA GLY A 91 -2.31 -8.10 -3.85
C GLY A 91 -3.39 -7.26 -4.53
N TRP A 92 -4.27 -6.62 -3.75
CA TRP A 92 -5.24 -5.68 -4.28
C TRP A 92 -4.57 -4.45 -4.92
N ALA A 93 -3.57 -3.86 -4.26
CA ALA A 93 -2.87 -2.68 -4.77
C ALA A 93 -2.14 -2.97 -6.09
N GLU A 94 -1.49 -4.12 -6.19
CA GLU A 94 -0.81 -4.56 -7.41
C GLU A 94 -1.79 -4.81 -8.56
N MET A 95 -2.95 -5.42 -8.28
CA MET A 95 -4.03 -5.58 -9.26
C MET A 95 -4.58 -4.23 -9.73
N VAL A 96 -4.79 -3.27 -8.83
CA VAL A 96 -5.24 -1.92 -9.20
C VAL A 96 -4.20 -1.22 -10.06
N ALA A 97 -2.93 -1.29 -9.68
CA ALA A 97 -1.84 -0.69 -10.44
C ALA A 97 -1.70 -1.31 -11.84
N ALA A 98 -1.84 -2.63 -11.98
CA ALA A 98 -1.86 -3.28 -13.29
C ALA A 98 -3.00 -2.75 -14.19
N ASN A 99 -4.21 -2.62 -13.63
CA ASN A 99 -5.36 -2.06 -14.35
C ASN A 99 -5.15 -0.59 -14.75
N LEU A 100 -4.48 0.22 -13.93
CA LEU A 100 -4.19 1.61 -14.27
C LEU A 100 -3.16 1.71 -15.38
N ARG A 101 -2.08 0.91 -15.35
CA ARG A 101 -1.10 0.86 -16.43
C ARG A 101 -1.75 0.50 -17.76
N LEU A 102 -2.63 -0.50 -17.77
CA LEU A 102 -3.36 -0.90 -18.99
C LEU A 102 -4.23 0.22 -19.60
N ARG A 103 -4.79 1.11 -18.77
CA ARG A 103 -5.65 2.22 -19.24
C ARG A 103 -4.89 3.48 -19.67
N GLY A 104 -3.66 3.66 -19.17
CA GLY A 104 -2.80 4.80 -19.55
C GLY A 104 -2.04 4.58 -20.87
N HIS A 105 -2.22 3.43 -21.52
CA HIS A 105 -1.64 3.07 -22.81
C HIS A 105 -2.67 3.10 -23.97
N GLU A 106 -3.86 3.68 -23.75
CA GLU A 106 -4.81 4.10 -24.80
C GLU A 106 -4.57 5.58 -25.17
#